data_AF-A0A0Q9N443-F1
#
_entry.id   AF-A0A0Q9N443-F1
#
_cell.length_a   1.000
_cell.length_b   1.000
_cell.length_c   1.000
_cell.angle_alpha   90.00
_cell.angle_beta   90.00
_cell.angle_gamma   90.00
#
_symmetry.space_group_name_H-M   'P 1'
#
loop_
_entity.id
_entity.type
_entity.pdbx_description
1 polymer ?
#
loop_
_entity_poly.entity_id
_entity_poly.type
_entity_poly.pdbx_seq_one_letter_code
_entity_poly.pdbx_strand_id
1 'polypeptide(L)' 'MSAASPEHRLVHTPRTGTKPAGKKPTPAEHRVQVAAARLRVTLDERLGRETPAKTKALAKEPI' A
#
# COMPACT_ATOMS: atom_id res chain seq x y z
N MET A 1 9.65 -45.89 8.28
CA MET A 1 9.71 -44.99 7.10
C MET A 1 8.44 -44.14 7.08
N SER A 2 8.56 -42.89 6.63
CA SER A 2 7.50 -41.87 6.39
C SER A 2 6.99 -41.15 7.65
N ALA A 3 7.72 -40.16 8.18
CA ALA A 3 7.87 -38.76 7.72
C ALA A 3 6.61 -37.92 8.01
N ALA A 4 6.72 -37.10 9.06
CA ALA A 4 5.74 -36.12 9.49
C ALA A 4 5.47 -35.08 8.39
N SER A 5 4.20 -34.86 8.06
CA SER A 5 3.78 -33.67 7.33
C SER A 5 3.78 -32.49 8.31
N PRO A 6 4.59 -31.44 8.09
CA PRO A 6 4.41 -30.21 8.83
C PRO A 6 3.24 -29.47 8.18
N GLU A 7 2.18 -29.27 8.94
CA GLU A 7 1.14 -28.32 8.59
C GLU A 7 1.79 -26.95 8.37
N HIS A 8 1.86 -26.52 7.11
CA HIS A 8 2.26 -25.17 6.76
C HIS A 8 1.14 -24.22 7.22
N ARG A 9 1.22 -23.85 8.51
CA ARG A 9 0.56 -22.68 9.08
C ARG A 9 1.05 -21.47 8.30
N LEU A 10 0.35 -21.16 7.21
CA LEU A 10 0.43 -19.90 6.49
C LEU A 10 -0.10 -18.82 7.43
N VAL A 11 0.76 -18.39 8.35
CA VAL A 11 0.55 -17.19 9.14
C VAL A 11 0.42 -16.07 8.12
N HIS A 12 -0.78 -15.52 7.98
CA HIS A 12 -1.00 -14.29 7.25
C HIS A 12 -0.22 -13.19 7.97
N THR A 13 1.04 -13.01 7.56
CA THR A 13 1.77 -11.81 7.89
C THR A 13 1.04 -10.67 7.18
N PRO A 14 0.58 -9.62 7.90
CA PRO A 14 0.09 -8.44 7.23
C PRO A 14 1.26 -7.95 6.37
N ARG A 15 1.06 -7.87 5.06
CA ARG A 15 2.01 -7.20 4.16
C ARG A 15 1.96 -5.72 4.51
N THR A 16 2.66 -5.33 5.58
CA THR A 16 3.06 -3.96 5.80
C THR A 16 3.89 -3.62 4.58
N GLY A 17 3.35 -2.79 3.68
CA GLY A 17 4.06 -2.34 2.50
C GLY A 17 5.36 -1.68 2.92
N THR A 18 6.43 -2.46 2.92
CA THR A 18 7.79 -1.98 3.11
C THR A 18 8.11 -1.14 1.89
N LYS A 19 7.90 0.17 2.03
CA LYS A 19 8.50 1.16 1.16
C LYS A 19 10.00 0.80 1.10
N PRO A 20 10.60 0.46 -0.05
CA PRO A 20 12.03 0.22 -0.11
C PRO A 20 12.73 1.54 0.21
N ALA A 21 13.19 1.67 1.45
CA ALA A 21 13.95 2.81 1.92
C ALA A 21 15.28 2.82 1.15
N GLY A 22 15.38 3.71 0.16
CA GLY A 22 16.65 4.03 -0.49
C GLY A 22 16.65 4.15 -2.01
N LYS A 23 15.59 3.71 -2.72
CA LYS A 23 15.51 3.86 -4.18
C LYS A 23 14.45 4.90 -4.55
N LYS A 24 14.81 5.86 -5.41
CA LYS A 24 13.84 6.78 -6.02
C LYS A 24 12.78 5.92 -6.71
N PRO A 25 11.48 6.17 -6.46
CA PRO A 25 10.43 5.35 -7.04
C PRO A 25 10.55 5.42 -8.56
N THR A 26 10.43 4.27 -9.21
CA THR A 26 10.31 4.24 -10.67
C THR A 26 9.04 4.99 -11.09
N PRO A 27 8.95 5.51 -12.34
CA PRO A 27 7.72 6.15 -12.82
C PRO A 27 6.49 5.24 -12.68
N ALA A 28 6.65 3.92 -12.82
CA ALA A 28 5.57 2.96 -12.59
C ALA A 28 5.11 2.93 -11.12
N GLU A 29 6.04 2.90 -10.17
CA GLU A 29 5.72 2.95 -8.74
C GLU A 29 5.09 4.29 -8.34
N HIS A 30 5.52 5.39 -8.95
CA HIS A 30 4.93 6.71 -8.73
C HIS A 30 3.44 6.72 -9.09
N ARG A 31 3.09 6.21 -10.28
CA ARG A 31 1.69 6.09 -10.73
C ARG A 31 0.84 5.25 -9.77
N VAL A 32 1.40 4.16 -9.25
CA VAL A 32 0.72 3.32 -8.25
C VAL A 32 0.51 4.08 -6.94
N GLN A 33 1.48 4.89 -6.50
CA GLN A 33 1.34 5.74 -5.30
C GLN A 33 0.27 6.81 -5.47
N VAL A 34 0.20 7.47 -6.63
CA VAL A 34 -0.84 8.44 -6.95
C VAL A 34 -2.22 7.77 -6.95
N ALA A 35 -2.36 6.61 -7.59
CA ALA A 35 -3.62 5.87 -7.61
C ALA A 35 -4.07 5.43 -6.20
N ALA A 36 -3.14 4.91 -5.38
CA ALA A 36 -3.42 4.53 -4.00
C ALA A 36 -3.81 5.76 -3.14
N ALA A 37 -3.15 6.90 -3.36
CA ALA A 37 -3.47 8.14 -2.67
C ALA A 37 -4.88 8.65 -3.03
N ARG A 38 -5.24 8.64 -4.33
CA ARG A 38 -6.60 9.00 -4.78
C ARG A 38 -7.67 8.12 -4.15
N LEU A 39 -7.46 6.80 -4.14
CA LEU A 39 -8.40 5.86 -3.50
C LEU A 39 -8.59 6.19 -2.02
N ARG A 40 -7.49 6.45 -1.31
CA ARG A 40 -7.56 6.79 0.12
C ARG A 40 -8.32 8.08 0.38
N VAL A 41 -8.09 9.12 -0.42
CA VAL A 41 -8.84 10.39 -0.34
C VAL A 41 -10.34 10.13 -0.46
N THR A 42 -10.76 9.41 -1.50
CA THR A 42 -12.19 9.12 -1.73
C THR A 42 -12.80 8.29 -0.60
N LEU A 43 -12.06 7.31 -0.06
CA LEU A 43 -12.55 6.51 1.07
C LEU A 43 -12.67 7.33 2.34
N ASP A 44 -11.67 8.15 2.65
CA ASP A 44 -11.68 9.01 3.83
C ASP A 44 -12.84 10.03 3.74
N GLU A 45 -13.07 10.64 2.58
CA GLU A 45 -14.22 11.54 2.33
C GLU A 45 -15.56 10.82 2.57
N ARG A 46 -15.72 9.59 2.04
CA ARG A 46 -16.93 8.78 2.24
C ARG A 46 -17.15 8.39 3.70
N LEU A 47 -16.07 8.19 4.45
CA LEU A 47 -16.11 7.83 5.86
C LEU A 47 -16.17 9.05 6.78
N GLY A 48 -16.18 10.27 6.24
CA GLY A 48 -16.11 11.51 7.02
C GLY A 48 -14.81 11.67 7.81
N ARG A 49 -13.73 11.02 7.36
CA ARG A 49 -12.41 11.05 7.98
C ARG A 49 -11.53 12.07 7.28
N GLU A 50 -10.66 12.72 8.04
CA GLU A 50 -9.71 13.65 7.46
C GLU A 50 -8.57 12.89 6.78
N THR A 51 -8.39 13.09 5.47
CA THR A 51 -7.23 12.55 4.75
C THR A 51 -5.97 13.37 5.06
N PRO A 52 -4.83 12.73 5.37
CA PRO A 52 -3.56 13.42 5.57
C PRO A 52 -3.15 14.30 4.37
N ALA A 53 -2.65 15.50 4.65
CA ALA A 53 -2.27 16.48 3.62
C ALA A 53 -1.26 15.94 2.59
N LYS A 54 -0.30 15.10 3.03
CA LYS A 54 0.68 14.46 2.15
C LYS A 54 0.02 13.53 1.12
N THR A 55 -1.03 12.81 1.53
CA THR A 55 -1.79 11.92 0.64
C THR A 55 -2.67 12.73 -0.32
N LYS A 56 -3.27 13.84 0.13
CA LYS A 56 -4.01 14.76 -0.75
C LYS A 56 -3.11 15.37 -1.82
N ALA A 57 -1.86 15.70 -1.49
CA ALA A 57 -0.89 16.22 -2.45
C ALA A 57 -0.52 15.17 -3.51
N LEU A 58 -0.16 13.96 -3.08
CA LEU A 58 0.13 12.82 -3.96
C LEU A 58 -1.06 12.49 -4.89
N ALA A 59 -2.30 12.58 -4.39
CA ALA A 59 -3.48 12.30 -5.20
C ALA A 59 -3.68 13.31 -6.36
N LYS A 60 -3.17 14.54 -6.22
CA LYS A 60 -3.27 15.60 -7.24
C LYS A 60 -2.17 15.52 -8.30
N GLU A 61 -1.15 14.68 -8.10
CA GLU A 61 -0.08 14.54 -9.07
C GLU A 61 -0.58 13.87 -10.37
N PRO A 62 0.01 14.24 -11.52
CA PRO A 62 -0.27 13.58 -12.79
C PRO A 62 0.32 12.16 -12.83
N ILE A 63 -0.32 11.29 -13.60
CA ILE A 63 0.05 9.88 -13.83
C ILE A 63 0.75 9.77 -15.18
#